data_AF-A0A4Q2Y9A8-F1
#
_entry.id   AF-A0A4Q2Y9A8-F1
#
_cell.length_a   1.000
_cell.length_b   1.000
_cell.length_c   1.000
_cell.angle_alpha   90.00
_cell.angle_beta   90.00
_cell.angle_gamma   90.00
#
_symmetry.space_group_name_H-M   'P 1'
#
loop_
_entity.id
_entity.type
_entity.pdbx_description
1 polymer ?
#
loop_
_entity_poly.entity_id
_entity_poly.type
_entity_poly.pdbx_seq_one_letter_code
_entity_poly.pdbx_strand_id
1 'polypeptide(L)' 'MERPEAIQQIRDACRIIVQQFMRIHPAVPALQHPETQDEFYKTLHQMTVELETLKKKLGKLEREDSSTVL' A
#
# COMPACT_ATOMS: atom_id res chain seq x y z
N MET A 1 5.74 -0.09 22.07
CA MET A 1 4.54 0.18 21.25
C MET A 1 3.56 -0.94 21.52
N GLU A 2 2.32 -0.56 21.76
CA GLU A 2 1.24 -1.53 21.89
C GLU A 2 0.71 -1.92 20.51
N ARG A 3 0.03 -3.07 20.42
CA ARG A 3 -0.52 -3.57 19.15
C ARG A 3 -1.39 -2.54 18.41
N PRO A 4 -2.30 -1.78 19.06
CA PRO A 4 -3.09 -0.76 18.38
C PRO A 4 -2.25 0.37 17.78
N GLU A 5 -1.18 0.77 18.46
CA GLU A 5 -0.24 1.79 17.96
C GLU A 5 0.52 1.27 16.73
N ALA A 6 0.97 0.01 16.78
CA ALA A 6 1.63 -0.63 15.64
C ALA A 6 0.69 -0.74 14.42
N ILE A 7 -0.58 -1.09 14.65
CA ILE A 7 -1.61 -1.14 13.60
C ILE A 7 -1.79 0.24 12.96
N GLN A 8 -1.94 1.28 13.77
CA GLN A 8 -2.12 2.63 13.26
C GLN A 8 -0.89 3.11 12.49
N GLN A 9 0.31 2.87 13.01
CA GLN A 9 1.56 3.21 12.34
C GLN A 9 1.68 2.54 10.96
N ILE A 10 1.36 1.25 10.85
CA ILE A 10 1.41 0.53 9.57
C ILE A 10 0.36 1.07 8.59
N ARG A 11 -0.85 1.38 9.08
CA ARG A 11 -1.93 1.95 8.25
C ARG A 11 -1.51 3.30 7.66
N ASP A 12 -0.92 4.16 8.46
CA ASP A 12 -0.46 5.48 8.02
C ASP A 12 0.70 5.37 7.03
N ALA A 13 1.65 4.46 7.27
CA ALA A 13 2.73 4.18 6.33
C ALA A 13 2.18 3.68 4.98
N CYS A 14 1.23 2.73 4.99
CA CYS A 14 0.59 2.26 3.76
C CYS A 14 -0.11 3.38 3.00
N ARG A 15 -0.81 4.28 3.71
CA ARG A 15 -1.47 5.44 3.09
C ARG A 15 -0.46 6.35 2.38
N ILE A 16 0.67 6.66 3.03
CA ILE A 16 1.72 7.51 2.46
C ILE A 16 2.32 6.86 1.21
N ILE A 17 2.58 5.55 1.23
CA ILE A 17 3.14 4.82 0.08
C ILE A 17 2.18 4.89 -1.12
N VAL A 18 0.88 4.62 -0.93
CA VAL A 18 -0.12 4.76 -2.02
C VAL A 18 -0.10 6.18 -2.59
N GLN A 19 -0.01 7.21 -1.73
CA GLN A 19 0.07 8.59 -2.18
C GLN A 19 1.30 8.89 -3.02
N GLN A 20 2.44 8.24 -2.74
CA GLN A 20 3.61 8.38 -3.61
C GLN A 20 3.42 7.66 -4.95
N PHE A 21 2.80 6.47 -4.99
CA PHE A 21 2.49 5.81 -6.27
C PHE A 21 1.58 6.66 -7.16
N MET A 22 0.59 7.35 -6.57
CA MET A 22 -0.28 8.29 -7.28
C MET A 22 0.46 9.51 -7.85
N ARG A 23 1.67 9.83 -7.35
CA ARG A 23 2.54 10.87 -7.92
C ARG A 23 3.43 10.33 -9.04
N ILE A 24 3.85 9.06 -8.96
CA ILE A 24 4.69 8.44 -9.98
C ILE A 24 3.88 8.17 -11.25
N HIS A 25 2.68 7.59 -11.13
CA HIS A 25 1.84 7.23 -12.28
C HIS A 25 1.64 8.36 -13.32
N PRO A 26 1.32 9.62 -12.95
CA PRO A 26 1.20 10.72 -13.92
C PRO A 26 2.53 11.23 -14.45
N ALA A 27 3.67 10.90 -13.82
CA ALA A 27 5.00 11.25 -14.31
C ALA A 27 5.54 10.24 -15.34
N VAL A 28 5.07 8.99 -15.33
CA VAL A 28 5.50 7.93 -16.27
C VAL A 28 5.37 8.36 -17.76
N PRO A 29 4.27 8.99 -18.22
CA PRO A 29 4.16 9.46 -19.61
C PRO A 29 5.28 10.42 -20.05
N ALA A 30 5.85 11.20 -19.12
CA ALA A 30 6.91 12.15 -19.43
C ALA A 30 8.26 11.50 -19.75
N LEU A 31 8.43 10.20 -19.47
CA LEU A 31 9.66 9.46 -19.77
C LEU A 31 9.91 9.27 -21.28
N GLN A 32 8.86 9.34 -22.10
CA GLN A 32 8.92 9.17 -23.57
C GLN A 32 9.68 7.91 -24.03
N HIS A 33 9.70 6.87 -23.19
CA HIS A 33 10.41 5.61 -23.46
C HIS A 33 9.45 4.43 -23.24
N PRO A 34 8.79 3.92 -24.29
CA PRO A 34 7.67 2.97 -24.16
C PRO A 34 7.97 1.73 -23.32
N GLU A 35 9.12 1.08 -23.54
CA GLU A 35 9.52 -0.12 -22.79
C GLU A 35 9.63 0.15 -21.27
N THR A 36 10.19 1.31 -20.90
CA THR A 36 10.31 1.69 -19.49
C THR A 36 8.96 2.07 -18.90
N GLN A 37 8.11 2.73 -19.68
CA GLN A 37 6.77 3.12 -19.24
C GLN A 37 5.92 1.89 -18.91
N ASP A 38 5.92 0.90 -19.79
CA ASP A 38 5.18 -0.36 -19.59
C ASP A 38 5.65 -1.10 -18.34
N GLU A 39 6.96 -1.23 -18.16
CA GLU A 39 7.53 -1.89 -16.98
C GLU A 39 7.22 -1.11 -15.70
N PHE A 40 7.20 0.23 -15.74
CA PHE A 40 6.82 1.07 -14.60
C PHE A 40 5.35 0.88 -14.23
N TYR A 41 4.43 0.87 -15.20
CA TYR A 41 3.01 0.65 -14.92
C TYR A 41 2.76 -0.73 -14.31
N LYS A 42 3.40 -1.76 -14.86
CA LYS A 42 3.33 -3.13 -14.34
C LYS A 42 3.87 -3.22 -12.90
N THR A 43 5.03 -2.61 -12.65
CA THR A 43 5.65 -2.58 -11.32
C THR A 43 4.78 -1.83 -10.31
N LEU A 44 4.28 -0.64 -10.68
CA LEU A 44 3.38 0.15 -9.81
C LEU A 44 2.10 -0.62 -9.47
N HIS A 45 1.53 -1.35 -10.43
CA HIS A 45 0.38 -2.20 -10.19
C HIS A 45 0.70 -3.32 -9.19
N GLN A 46 1.81 -4.06 -9.40
CA GLN A 46 2.23 -5.12 -8.49
C GLN A 46 2.47 -4.60 -7.07
N MET A 47 3.19 -3.49 -6.92
CA MET A 47 3.43 -2.87 -5.61
C MET A 47 2.13 -2.44 -4.93
N THR A 48 1.15 -1.96 -5.70
CA THR A 48 -0.18 -1.61 -5.17
C THR A 48 -0.90 -2.87 -4.65
N VAL A 49 -0.88 -3.97 -5.39
CA VAL A 49 -1.50 -5.26 -4.97
C VAL A 49 -0.88 -5.80 -3.68
N GLU A 50 0.45 -5.76 -3.57
CA GLU A 50 1.15 -6.19 -2.36
C GLU A 50 0.76 -5.32 -1.15
N LEU A 51 0.64 -4.01 -1.35
CA LEU A 51 0.21 -3.09 -0.30
C LEU A 51 -1.25 -3.31 0.13
N GLU A 52 -2.15 -3.65 -0.81
CA GLU A 52 -3.51 -4.08 -0.47
C GLU A 52 -3.51 -5.38 0.36
N THR A 53 -2.62 -6.31 0.06
CA THR A 53 -2.47 -7.55 0.84
C THR A 53 -2.05 -7.26 2.27
N LEU A 54 -1.09 -6.35 2.49
CA LEU A 54 -0.70 -5.90 3.82
C LEU A 54 -1.89 -5.29 4.58
N LYS A 55 -2.61 -4.34 3.96
CA LYS A 55 -3.80 -3.71 4.58
C LYS A 55 -4.88 -4.73 4.94
N LYS A 56 -5.14 -5.71 4.07
CA LYS A 56 -6.12 -6.78 4.32
C LYS A 56 -5.73 -7.64 5.53
N LYS A 57 -4.45 -8.03 5.64
CA LYS A 57 -3.97 -8.79 6.80
C LYS A 57 -4.06 -7.98 8.09
N LEU A 58 -3.70 -6.71 8.03
CA LEU A 58 -3.80 -5.79 9.17
C LEU A 58 -5.25 -5.63 9.65
N GLY A 59 -6.20 -5.43 8.73
CA GLY A 59 -7.61 -5.32 9.06
C GLY A 59 -8.25 -6.63 9.51
N LYS A 60 -7.66 -7.80 9.21
CA LYS A 60 -8.08 -9.08 9.82
C LYS A 60 -7.62 -9.16 11.27
N LEU A 61 -6.36 -8.84 11.53
CA LEU A 61 -5.78 -8.83 12.88
C LEU A 61 -6.55 -7.90 13.83
N GLU A 62 -6.92 -6.70 13.38
CA GLU A 62 -7.70 -5.74 14.17
C GLU A 62 -9.11 -6.27 14.54
N ARG A 63 -9.73 -7.05 13.64
CA ARG A 63 -11.05 -7.67 13.89
C ARG A 63 -10.97 -8.86 14.84
N GLU A 64 -9.92 -9.66 14.76
CA GLU A 64 -9.66 -10.77 15.69
C GLU A 64 -9.44 -10.25 17.12
N ASP A 65 -8.70 -9.14 17.25
CA ASP A 65 -8.48 -8.45 18.52
C ASP A 65 -9.82 -7.93 19.11
N SER A 66 -10.62 -7.26 18.27
CA SER A 66 -11.95 -6.76 18.66
C SER A 66 -12.91 -7.87 19.09
N SER A 67 -12.75 -9.09 18.56
CA SER A 67 -13.59 -10.25 18.88
C SER A 67 -13.13 -10.99 20.15
N THR A 68 -11.93 -10.72 20.66
CA THR A 68 -11.36 -11.35 21.86
C THR A 68 -11.75 -10.60 23.14
N VAL A 69 -12.36 -9.41 23.02
CA VAL A 69 -12.77 -8.54 24.15
C VAL A 69 -14.23 -8.80 24.59
N LEU A 70 -14.84 -9.92 24.17
CA LEU A 70 -16.19 -10.34 24.59
C LEU A 70 -16.17 -11.49 25.59
#